data_AF-A0AAJ3NQ49-F1
#
_entry.id   AF-A0AAJ3NQ49-F1
#
_cell.length_a   1.000
_cell.length_b   1.000
_cell.length_c   1.000
_cell.angle_alpha   90.00
_cell.angle_beta   90.00
_cell.angle_gamma   90.00
#
_symmetry.space_group_name_H-M   'P 1'
#
loop_
_entity.id
_entity.type
_entity.pdbx_description
1 polymer ?
#
loop_
_entity_poly.entity_id
_entity_poly.type
_entity_poly.pdbx_seq_one_letter_code
_entity_poly.pdbx_strand_id
1 'polypeptide(L)'
;MTAPPGGPYGQDPYGSNPYGQGPYWGGQPQGGSYPYPPPGGPYPNPQGGADPYAAGGYPPPPGQQYPPPGQPYPPPGQPYPQPAQPYPPSGQPYPPPGQVPPGWPGGPYPPGPPPNGPRSKLPWLILAGVAVVGVIALVVILVIGLGSGSKSTKASQPPSSAPTSQPTNSMQTATGCTPNVSGGDKPTGDTISAGKLSFPASATPGWAGFSDDQSPNLIGAVGVGQEVPGANQWMMQAEVAVTNFVTSMDVGAQASKLMDCIANGPGYANASPTLGPTKTSSTTVDGVKAARVDADISIADPARNVKGDSVTIIAVDTKPVTVFMGATPIGDAGSAGIIGKVIAALKVTK
;
A
#
# COMPACT_ATOMS: atom_id res chain seq x y z
N MET A 1 -19.76 46.11 -33.70
CA MET A 1 -19.89 44.99 -34.68
C MET A 1 -19.04 45.32 -35.89
N THR A 2 -17.90 44.67 -36.07
CA THR A 2 -17.31 44.22 -37.36
C THR A 2 -15.90 43.68 -37.10
N ALA A 3 -15.70 42.41 -37.44
CA ALA A 3 -14.40 41.74 -37.45
C ALA A 3 -13.69 41.96 -38.80
N PRO A 4 -12.36 41.93 -38.88
CA PRO A 4 -11.63 41.75 -40.13
C PRO A 4 -11.22 40.29 -40.37
N PRO A 5 -10.85 39.93 -41.62
CA PRO A 5 -10.94 38.59 -42.18
C PRO A 5 -9.62 37.80 -42.11
N GLY A 6 -9.76 36.47 -42.15
CA GLY A 6 -8.64 35.52 -42.19
C GLY A 6 -8.00 35.35 -43.58
N GLY A 7 -6.75 34.87 -43.55
CA GLY A 7 -5.97 34.38 -44.68
C GLY A 7 -4.70 33.65 -44.20
N PRO A 8 -4.13 32.72 -44.99
CA PRO A 8 -3.66 31.40 -44.54
C PRO A 8 -2.11 31.28 -44.42
N TYR A 9 -1.56 30.05 -44.43
CA TYR A 9 -0.16 29.58 -44.30
C TYR A 9 0.21 29.12 -42.86
N GLY A 10 0.72 27.91 -42.61
CA GLY A 10 1.16 26.81 -43.48
C GLY A 10 1.23 25.48 -42.72
N GLN A 11 1.00 24.39 -43.45
CA GLN A 11 1.33 23.03 -43.04
C GLN A 11 2.82 22.78 -43.31
N ASP A 12 3.47 22.02 -42.43
CA ASP A 12 4.36 20.93 -42.84
C ASP A 12 4.53 19.88 -41.70
N PRO A 13 4.90 18.63 -42.04
CA PRO A 13 4.62 17.41 -41.29
C PRO A 13 5.90 16.79 -40.67
N TYR A 14 5.79 15.53 -40.20
CA TYR A 14 6.78 14.68 -39.48
C TYR A 14 6.63 14.72 -37.95
N GLY A 15 6.55 13.60 -37.22
CA GLY A 15 6.69 12.20 -37.60
C GLY A 15 6.00 11.26 -36.61
N SER A 16 5.45 10.20 -37.18
CA SER A 16 4.96 9.00 -36.51
C SER A 16 6.10 8.28 -35.79
N ASN A 17 5.89 7.87 -34.53
CA ASN A 17 6.64 6.76 -33.94
C ASN A 17 5.67 5.68 -33.45
N PRO A 18 5.90 4.39 -33.79
CA PRO A 18 4.90 3.35 -33.76
C PRO A 18 5.23 2.29 -32.70
N TYR A 19 4.81 2.49 -31.45
CA TYR A 19 4.78 1.40 -30.46
C TYR A 19 3.58 1.57 -29.55
N GLY A 20 2.61 0.68 -29.73
CA GLY A 20 1.49 0.52 -28.82
C GLY A 20 1.82 -0.36 -27.61
N GLN A 21 0.77 -0.58 -26.81
CA GLN A 21 0.63 -1.53 -25.70
C GLN A 21 1.18 -1.03 -24.35
N GLY A 22 0.28 -0.64 -23.45
CA GLY A 22 0.56 -0.47 -22.01
C GLY A 22 0.47 -1.82 -21.25
N PRO A 23 0.53 -1.82 -19.91
CA PRO A 23 -0.09 -2.91 -19.15
C PRO A 23 -1.18 -2.45 -18.17
N TYR A 24 -2.32 -3.07 -18.42
CA TYR A 24 -3.54 -3.20 -17.63
C TYR A 24 -3.29 -4.20 -16.47
N TRP A 25 -3.67 -3.85 -15.25
CA TRP A 25 -3.57 -4.72 -14.08
C TRP A 25 -4.83 -5.59 -13.93
N GLY A 26 -4.68 -6.92 -14.09
CA GLY A 26 -5.70 -7.89 -13.69
C GLY A 26 -5.94 -9.01 -14.71
N GLY A 27 -5.26 -10.15 -14.53
CA GLY A 27 -5.54 -11.39 -15.27
C GLY A 27 -4.44 -12.44 -15.09
N GLN A 28 -4.77 -13.55 -14.41
CA GLN A 28 -3.88 -14.68 -14.15
C GLN A 28 -3.56 -15.47 -15.45
N PRO A 29 -2.29 -15.79 -15.77
CA PRO A 29 -2.00 -16.65 -16.90
C PRO A 29 -1.92 -18.14 -16.50
N GLN A 30 -2.65 -18.95 -17.27
CA GLN A 30 -2.51 -20.41 -17.39
C GLN A 30 -1.10 -20.78 -17.89
N GLY A 31 -0.62 -21.95 -17.43
CA GLY A 31 0.74 -22.42 -17.55
C GLY A 31 1.28 -22.56 -18.98
N GLY A 32 2.57 -22.22 -19.11
CA GLY A 32 3.42 -22.52 -20.25
C GLY A 32 4.73 -23.14 -19.75
N SER A 33 5.04 -24.31 -20.30
CA SER A 33 6.20 -25.15 -19.99
C SER A 33 7.52 -24.58 -20.51
N TYR A 34 8.54 -24.49 -19.66
CA TYR A 34 9.91 -24.15 -20.04
C TYR A 34 10.75 -25.43 -20.31
N PRO A 35 11.59 -25.44 -21.36
CA PRO A 35 12.45 -26.58 -21.67
C PRO A 35 13.75 -26.59 -20.82
N TYR A 36 14.14 -27.81 -20.45
CA TYR A 36 15.28 -28.21 -19.62
C TYR A 36 16.63 -28.00 -20.35
N PRO A 37 17.71 -27.52 -19.67
CA PRO A 37 19.06 -27.66 -20.17
C PRO A 37 19.71 -29.01 -19.77
N PRO A 38 20.57 -29.60 -20.62
CA PRO A 38 21.07 -30.97 -20.47
C PRO A 38 22.16 -31.14 -19.39
N PRO A 39 22.30 -32.35 -18.80
CA PRO A 39 23.28 -32.66 -17.76
C PRO A 39 24.61 -33.18 -18.33
N GLY A 40 25.73 -32.77 -17.71
CA GLY A 40 26.95 -33.60 -17.65
C GLY A 40 28.24 -32.96 -18.16
N GLY A 41 29.20 -32.80 -17.24
CA GLY A 41 30.60 -32.54 -17.54
C GLY A 41 31.45 -32.59 -16.26
N PRO A 42 32.37 -33.57 -16.09
CA PRO A 42 33.15 -33.74 -14.86
C PRO A 42 34.36 -32.82 -14.83
N TYR A 43 34.52 -32.05 -13.75
CA TYR A 43 35.76 -31.29 -13.49
C TYR A 43 36.69 -32.04 -12.52
N PRO A 44 37.99 -32.12 -12.84
CA PRO A 44 38.97 -32.87 -12.06
C PRO A 44 39.44 -32.13 -10.81
N ASN A 45 39.68 -32.92 -9.77
CA ASN A 45 40.32 -32.55 -8.50
C ASN A 45 41.83 -32.32 -8.70
N PRO A 46 42.41 -31.23 -8.16
CA PRO A 46 43.83 -31.20 -7.81
C PRO A 46 44.00 -31.15 -6.30
N GLN A 47 44.66 -32.21 -5.84
CA GLN A 47 45.16 -32.43 -4.50
C GLN A 47 46.46 -31.66 -4.25
N GLY A 48 46.58 -31.10 -3.05
CA GLY A 48 47.87 -30.94 -2.36
C GLY A 48 48.61 -29.62 -2.59
N GLY A 49 48.51 -28.72 -1.63
CA GLY A 49 49.42 -27.58 -1.46
C GLY A 49 49.39 -27.13 0.01
N ALA A 50 50.40 -27.55 0.76
CA ALA A 50 50.66 -27.13 2.13
C ALA A 50 51.25 -25.72 2.15
N ASP A 51 50.88 -24.88 3.12
CA ASP A 51 51.77 -23.87 3.72
C ASP A 51 51.12 -23.20 4.96
N PRO A 52 51.93 -22.60 5.86
CA PRO A 52 51.77 -22.79 7.30
C PRO A 52 51.86 -21.48 8.09
N TYR A 53 50.75 -20.96 8.63
CA TYR A 53 50.83 -19.92 9.66
C TYR A 53 49.77 -20.09 10.74
N ALA A 54 50.29 -20.27 11.94
CA ALA A 54 49.59 -20.25 13.21
C ALA A 54 49.18 -18.83 13.62
N ALA A 55 48.32 -18.79 14.65
CA ALA A 55 48.00 -17.68 15.55
C ALA A 55 46.86 -16.72 15.13
N GLY A 56 45.81 -16.68 15.95
CA GLY A 56 44.80 -15.62 15.92
C GLY A 56 43.46 -16.05 16.52
N GLY A 57 43.38 -16.11 17.85
CA GLY A 57 42.13 -16.38 18.57
C GLY A 57 41.09 -15.27 18.38
N TYR A 58 39.83 -15.67 18.29
CA TYR A 58 38.68 -14.77 18.23
C TYR A 58 38.43 -14.08 19.59
N PRO A 59 38.24 -12.74 19.64
CA PRO A 59 37.76 -12.07 20.85
C PRO A 59 36.24 -12.26 21.03
N PRO A 60 35.73 -12.47 22.26
CA PRO A 60 34.30 -12.48 22.55
C PRO A 60 33.71 -11.04 22.59
N PRO A 61 32.40 -10.88 22.32
CA PRO A 61 31.74 -9.56 22.28
C PRO A 61 31.61 -8.94 23.69
N PRO A 62 31.84 -7.61 23.85
CA PRO A 62 31.66 -6.92 25.12
C PRO A 62 30.22 -6.42 25.30
N GLY A 63 29.65 -6.63 26.50
CA GLY A 63 28.59 -5.76 27.04
C GLY A 63 27.30 -6.43 27.52
N GLN A 64 27.38 -7.23 28.60
CA GLN A 64 26.23 -7.44 29.50
C GLN A 64 26.43 -6.53 30.71
N GLN A 65 25.57 -5.52 30.87
CA GLN A 65 25.59 -4.59 32.00
C GLN A 65 24.97 -5.26 33.23
N TYR A 66 25.70 -5.24 34.34
CA TYR A 66 25.27 -5.69 35.66
C TYR A 66 24.19 -4.75 36.24
N PRO A 67 23.12 -5.28 36.88
CA PRO A 67 22.24 -4.47 37.72
C PRO A 67 22.91 -4.10 39.07
N PRO A 68 22.57 -2.94 39.66
CA PRO A 68 23.23 -2.38 40.84
C PRO A 68 22.95 -3.17 42.14
N PRO A 69 23.91 -3.21 43.09
CA PRO A 69 23.73 -3.88 44.38
C PRO A 69 22.96 -2.97 45.36
N GLY A 70 21.87 -3.47 45.97
CA GLY A 70 21.24 -2.73 47.08
C GLY A 70 19.77 -2.99 47.42
N GLN A 71 19.18 -4.15 47.11
CA GLN A 71 17.81 -4.46 47.57
C GLN A 71 17.83 -5.47 48.74
N PRO A 72 17.18 -5.17 49.88
CA PRO A 72 17.17 -6.04 51.06
C PRO A 72 16.34 -7.32 50.84
N TYR A 73 16.87 -8.43 51.35
CA TYR A 73 16.26 -9.76 51.33
C TYR A 73 14.92 -9.80 52.11
N PRO A 74 13.86 -10.41 51.56
CA PRO A 74 12.67 -10.75 52.34
C PRO A 74 12.90 -11.99 53.24
N PRO A 75 12.23 -12.07 54.40
CA PRO A 75 12.47 -13.09 55.44
C PRO A 75 12.04 -14.51 55.02
N PRO A 76 12.73 -15.57 55.48
CA PRO A 76 12.39 -16.95 55.16
C PRO A 76 11.23 -17.45 56.04
N GLY A 77 10.12 -17.85 55.42
CA GLY A 77 9.05 -18.58 56.12
C GLY A 77 7.64 -18.27 55.65
N GLN A 78 7.29 -18.68 54.42
CA GLN A 78 5.90 -18.87 54.00
C GLN A 78 5.83 -20.07 53.04
N PRO A 79 4.99 -21.09 53.31
CA PRO A 79 4.82 -22.23 52.40
C PRO A 79 4.04 -21.81 51.14
N TYR A 80 4.63 -22.09 49.97
CA TYR A 80 3.97 -21.89 48.68
C TYR A 80 2.85 -22.92 48.47
N PRO A 81 1.62 -22.52 48.07
CA PRO A 81 0.60 -23.44 47.63
C PRO A 81 0.91 -23.96 46.21
N GLN A 82 0.94 -25.29 46.05
CA GLN A 82 1.03 -25.97 44.77
C GLN A 82 -0.24 -25.78 43.93
N PRO A 83 -0.11 -25.50 42.62
CA PRO A 83 -1.12 -25.93 41.65
C PRO A 83 -0.67 -27.23 40.99
N ALA A 84 -1.34 -28.33 41.33
CA ALA A 84 -1.28 -29.58 40.59
C ALA A 84 -2.02 -29.44 39.26
N GLN A 85 -1.30 -29.56 38.15
CA GLN A 85 -1.86 -29.75 36.82
C GLN A 85 -1.26 -31.06 36.26
N PRO A 86 -2.06 -32.12 36.05
CA PRO A 86 -1.57 -33.35 35.46
C PRO A 86 -1.36 -33.19 33.95
N TYR A 87 -0.12 -33.40 33.51
CA TYR A 87 0.24 -33.57 32.11
C TYR A 87 -0.38 -34.87 31.55
N PRO A 88 -0.96 -34.87 30.33
CA PRO A 88 -1.31 -36.12 29.65
C PRO A 88 -0.05 -36.82 29.11
N PRO A 89 0.00 -38.16 29.13
CA PRO A 89 1.18 -38.94 28.74
C PRO A 89 1.46 -38.85 27.24
N SER A 90 2.72 -38.55 26.91
CA SER A 90 3.30 -38.65 25.57
C SER A 90 3.57 -40.11 25.20
N GLY A 91 2.89 -40.62 24.16
CA GLY A 91 3.16 -41.96 23.66
C GLY A 91 2.11 -42.49 22.69
N GLN A 92 2.11 -42.01 21.45
CA GLN A 92 1.44 -42.67 20.32
C GLN A 92 2.43 -42.76 19.15
N PRO A 93 2.84 -43.96 18.72
CA PRO A 93 3.68 -44.14 17.55
C PRO A 93 2.92 -43.79 16.26
N TYR A 94 3.60 -43.08 15.36
CA TYR A 94 3.12 -42.78 14.01
C TYR A 94 2.99 -44.08 13.19
N PRO A 95 1.87 -44.33 12.49
CA PRO A 95 1.78 -45.46 11.56
C PRO A 95 2.57 -45.18 10.26
N PRO A 96 3.26 -46.19 9.70
CA PRO A 96 3.99 -46.05 8.44
C PRO A 96 3.02 -45.89 7.25
N PRO A 97 3.37 -45.07 6.23
CA PRO A 97 2.52 -44.88 5.06
C PRO A 97 2.58 -46.12 4.16
N GLY A 98 1.41 -46.70 3.82
CA GLY A 98 1.30 -47.63 2.68
C GLY A 98 0.67 -49.01 2.94
N GLN A 99 -0.30 -49.16 3.85
CA GLN A 99 -1.05 -50.41 3.95
C GLN A 99 -2.54 -50.21 3.67
N VAL A 100 -2.96 -50.72 2.52
CA VAL A 100 -4.37 -50.89 2.13
C VAL A 100 -4.96 -52.12 2.84
N PRO A 101 -6.19 -52.05 3.39
CA PRO A 101 -6.82 -53.20 4.03
C PRO A 101 -7.16 -54.31 3.02
N PRO A 102 -6.94 -55.61 3.34
CA PRO A 102 -7.28 -56.72 2.44
C PRO A 102 -8.76 -57.05 2.52
N GLY A 103 -9.49 -57.04 1.40
CA GLY A 103 -10.87 -57.53 1.39
C GLY A 103 -11.78 -57.24 0.20
N TRP A 104 -11.32 -56.59 -0.88
CA TRP A 104 -12.21 -56.30 -2.01
C TRP A 104 -11.82 -57.10 -3.27
N PRO A 105 -12.69 -58.02 -3.75
CA PRO A 105 -12.45 -58.77 -4.98
C PRO A 105 -12.57 -57.82 -6.19
N GLY A 106 -11.48 -57.73 -6.97
CA GLY A 106 -11.40 -56.97 -8.20
C GLY A 106 -12.20 -57.63 -9.33
N GLY A 107 -13.08 -56.85 -9.96
CA GLY A 107 -13.77 -57.19 -11.20
C GLY A 107 -14.04 -55.93 -12.02
N PRO A 108 -13.97 -55.99 -13.37
CA PRO A 108 -14.14 -54.84 -14.24
C PRO A 108 -15.62 -54.42 -14.31
N TYR A 109 -15.95 -53.19 -13.92
CA TYR A 109 -17.30 -52.63 -14.07
C TYR A 109 -17.53 -52.06 -15.47
N PRO A 110 -18.68 -52.34 -16.11
CA PRO A 110 -19.09 -51.70 -17.35
C PRO A 110 -19.52 -50.24 -17.12
N PRO A 111 -19.45 -49.37 -18.16
CA PRO A 111 -19.82 -47.96 -18.04
C PRO A 111 -21.31 -47.81 -17.72
N GLY A 112 -21.62 -47.17 -16.60
CA GLY A 112 -22.99 -46.87 -16.17
C GLY A 112 -23.61 -45.70 -16.96
N PRO A 113 -24.96 -45.68 -17.09
CA PRO A 113 -25.68 -44.61 -17.77
C PRO A 113 -25.62 -43.28 -16.99
N PRO A 114 -25.74 -42.12 -17.66
CA PRO A 114 -25.63 -40.82 -17.02
C PRO A 114 -26.79 -40.55 -16.03
N PRO A 115 -26.54 -39.87 -14.89
CA PRO A 115 -27.60 -39.51 -13.94
C PRO A 115 -28.50 -38.40 -14.49
N ASN A 116 -29.81 -38.65 -14.53
CA ASN A 116 -30.82 -37.63 -14.77
C ASN A 116 -31.05 -36.82 -13.47
N GLY A 117 -30.41 -35.66 -13.36
CA GLY A 117 -30.68 -34.68 -12.31
C GLY A 117 -31.95 -33.84 -12.59
N PRO A 118 -32.63 -33.34 -11.55
CA PRO A 118 -33.85 -32.54 -11.69
C PRO A 118 -33.59 -31.18 -12.35
N ARG A 119 -34.42 -30.82 -13.33
CA ARG A 119 -34.33 -29.56 -14.09
C ARG A 119 -34.57 -28.34 -13.18
N SER A 120 -33.48 -27.70 -12.77
CA SER A 120 -33.48 -26.37 -12.17
C SER A 120 -33.76 -25.30 -13.25
N LYS A 121 -34.83 -24.50 -13.08
CA LYS A 121 -35.17 -23.36 -13.95
C LYS A 121 -34.33 -22.10 -13.69
N LEU A 122 -33.24 -22.21 -12.92
CA LEU A 122 -32.37 -21.10 -12.56
C LEU A 122 -31.71 -20.35 -13.74
N PRO A 123 -31.39 -20.97 -14.90
CA PRO A 123 -30.80 -20.22 -16.02
C PRO A 123 -31.74 -19.15 -16.61
N TRP A 124 -33.06 -19.37 -16.51
CA TRP A 124 -34.06 -18.45 -17.07
C TRP A 124 -34.30 -17.22 -16.19
N LEU A 125 -34.03 -17.30 -14.89
CA LEU A 125 -34.10 -16.15 -13.98
C LEU A 125 -32.90 -15.20 -14.16
N ILE A 126 -31.74 -15.73 -14.57
CA ILE A 126 -30.55 -14.91 -14.87
C ILE A 126 -30.79 -14.12 -16.18
N LEU A 127 -31.38 -14.74 -17.20
CA LEU A 127 -31.73 -14.04 -18.44
C LEU A 127 -32.87 -13.02 -18.26
N ALA A 128 -33.86 -13.31 -17.41
CA ALA A 128 -34.92 -12.35 -17.10
C ALA A 128 -34.41 -11.16 -16.25
N GLY A 129 -33.48 -11.38 -15.31
CA GLY A 129 -32.88 -10.32 -14.48
C GLY A 129 -32.02 -9.34 -15.29
N VAL A 130 -31.23 -9.85 -16.25
CA VAL A 130 -30.38 -9.01 -17.11
C VAL A 130 -31.21 -8.16 -18.09
N ALA A 131 -32.34 -8.68 -18.59
CA ALA A 131 -33.25 -7.90 -19.43
C ALA A 131 -33.91 -6.73 -18.69
N VAL A 132 -34.31 -6.94 -17.42
CA VAL A 132 -34.95 -5.88 -16.61
C VAL A 132 -33.97 -4.78 -16.23
N VAL A 133 -32.72 -5.12 -15.87
CA VAL A 133 -31.68 -4.12 -15.55
C VAL A 133 -31.28 -3.34 -16.81
N GLY A 134 -31.18 -4.00 -17.97
CA GLY A 134 -30.90 -3.33 -19.25
C GLY A 134 -32.00 -2.32 -19.63
N VAL A 135 -33.27 -2.67 -19.43
CA VAL A 135 -34.40 -1.76 -19.70
C VAL A 135 -34.44 -0.58 -18.73
N ILE A 136 -34.14 -0.80 -17.44
CA ILE A 136 -34.08 0.28 -16.43
C ILE A 136 -32.95 1.27 -16.76
N ALA A 137 -31.76 0.78 -17.13
CA ALA A 137 -30.66 1.63 -17.55
C ALA A 137 -31.01 2.44 -18.81
N LEU A 138 -31.69 1.82 -19.78
CA LEU A 138 -32.11 2.48 -21.01
C LEU A 138 -33.19 3.54 -20.77
N VAL A 139 -34.13 3.31 -19.85
CA VAL A 139 -35.15 4.29 -19.44
C VAL A 139 -34.52 5.46 -18.68
N VAL A 140 -33.54 5.22 -17.81
CA VAL A 140 -32.81 6.31 -17.11
C VAL A 140 -32.03 7.18 -18.10
N ILE A 141 -31.36 6.57 -19.08
CA ILE A 141 -30.68 7.30 -20.16
C ILE A 141 -31.68 8.08 -21.02
N LEU A 142 -32.86 7.52 -21.31
CA LEU A 142 -33.88 8.21 -22.10
C LEU A 142 -34.50 9.40 -21.35
N VAL A 143 -34.75 9.26 -20.05
CA VAL A 143 -35.33 10.33 -19.21
C VAL A 143 -34.33 11.46 -18.97
N ILE A 144 -33.04 11.16 -18.83
CA ILE A 144 -31.98 12.18 -18.72
C ILE A 144 -31.71 12.82 -20.09
N GLY A 145 -31.78 12.05 -21.18
CA GLY A 145 -31.50 12.53 -22.54
C GLY A 145 -32.61 13.35 -23.20
N LEU A 146 -33.88 13.17 -22.82
CA LEU A 146 -35.01 13.91 -23.40
C LEU A 146 -35.37 15.20 -22.63
N GLY A 147 -34.74 15.45 -21.48
CA GLY A 147 -35.02 16.63 -20.64
C GLY A 147 -34.21 17.89 -20.98
N SER A 148 -33.15 17.81 -21.80
CA SER A 148 -32.28 18.95 -22.10
C SER A 148 -32.32 19.30 -23.59
N GLY A 149 -33.35 20.05 -23.99
CA GLY A 149 -33.31 20.76 -25.25
C GLY A 149 -32.36 21.96 -25.16
N SER A 150 -31.20 21.89 -25.82
CA SER A 150 -30.47 23.05 -26.39
C SER A 150 -29.23 22.62 -27.21
N LYS A 151 -29.38 22.78 -28.54
CA LYS A 151 -28.38 23.12 -29.57
C LYS A 151 -26.94 22.60 -29.45
N SER A 152 -26.61 21.68 -30.36
CA SER A 152 -25.25 21.24 -30.70
C SER A 152 -24.29 22.40 -30.94
N THR A 153 -23.26 22.46 -30.10
CA THR A 153 -21.98 23.10 -30.46
C THR A 153 -20.90 22.04 -30.22
N LYS A 154 -20.23 21.64 -31.28
CA LYS A 154 -19.09 20.72 -31.26
C LYS A 154 -17.94 21.43 -30.55
N ALA A 155 -17.79 21.21 -29.24
CA ALA A 155 -16.64 21.68 -28.49
C ALA A 155 -15.54 20.62 -28.58
N SER A 156 -14.45 20.95 -29.29
CA SER A 156 -13.18 20.24 -29.15
C SER A 156 -12.79 20.24 -27.67
N GLN A 157 -12.59 19.06 -27.10
CA GLN A 157 -11.89 18.93 -25.83
C GLN A 157 -10.46 19.46 -26.03
N PRO A 158 -9.98 20.44 -25.24
CA PRO A 158 -8.56 20.71 -25.20
C PRO A 158 -7.85 19.48 -24.63
N PRO A 159 -6.63 19.15 -25.09
CA PRO A 159 -5.84 18.11 -24.44
C PRO A 159 -5.66 18.53 -22.98
N SER A 160 -6.06 17.67 -22.06
CA SER A 160 -5.83 17.85 -20.62
C SER A 160 -4.33 17.74 -20.36
N SER A 161 -3.62 18.82 -20.64
CA SER A 161 -2.30 19.07 -20.09
C SER A 161 -2.55 19.56 -18.67
N ALA A 162 -2.48 18.66 -17.69
CA ALA A 162 -2.52 19.09 -16.30
C ALA A 162 -1.36 20.09 -16.08
N PRO A 163 -1.63 21.31 -15.57
CA PRO A 163 -0.56 22.26 -15.39
C PRO A 163 0.38 21.75 -14.29
N THR A 164 1.69 21.75 -14.56
CA THR A 164 2.78 21.56 -13.58
C THR A 164 2.88 22.72 -12.57
N SER A 165 1.77 23.42 -12.33
CA SER A 165 1.70 24.58 -11.45
C SER A 165 1.41 24.11 -10.04
N GLN A 166 2.34 24.38 -9.14
CA GLN A 166 2.16 24.23 -7.69
C GLN A 166 0.76 24.74 -7.29
N PRO A 167 0.00 23.99 -6.48
CA PRO A 167 -1.37 24.38 -6.13
C PRO A 167 -1.38 25.78 -5.51
N THR A 168 -2.14 26.69 -6.10
CA THR A 168 -2.38 28.01 -5.54
C THR A 168 -3.27 27.90 -4.29
N ASN A 169 -3.18 28.86 -3.36
CA ASN A 169 -3.99 28.91 -2.12
C ASN A 169 -5.51 28.77 -2.36
N SER A 170 -6.00 28.93 -3.59
CA SER A 170 -7.40 28.75 -3.97
C SER A 170 -7.96 27.35 -3.74
N MET A 171 -7.12 26.33 -3.56
CA MET A 171 -7.56 24.96 -3.25
C MET A 171 -7.54 24.63 -1.74
N GLN A 172 -7.10 25.54 -0.89
CA GLN A 172 -7.05 25.38 0.57
C GLN A 172 -8.33 25.89 1.24
N THR A 173 -9.44 25.17 1.03
CA THR A 173 -10.78 25.60 1.47
C THR A 173 -11.43 24.66 2.48
N ALA A 174 -10.84 23.50 2.75
CA ALA A 174 -11.45 22.49 3.60
C ALA A 174 -11.32 22.82 5.09
N THR A 175 -12.41 22.71 5.84
CA THR A 175 -12.42 22.77 7.31
C THR A 175 -12.59 21.39 7.96
N GLY A 176 -12.86 20.37 7.15
CA GLY A 176 -13.11 18.98 7.55
C GLY A 176 -12.54 17.99 6.54
N CYS A 177 -12.88 16.72 6.71
CA CYS A 177 -12.42 15.68 5.80
C CYS A 177 -13.08 15.83 4.43
N THR A 178 -12.27 15.70 3.39
CA THR A 178 -12.71 15.74 1.99
C THR A 178 -12.00 14.62 1.23
N PRO A 179 -12.54 14.15 0.09
CA PRO A 179 -11.80 13.26 -0.79
C PRO A 179 -10.44 13.85 -1.17
N ASN A 180 -9.56 12.99 -1.68
CA ASN A 180 -8.34 13.44 -2.35
C ASN A 180 -8.69 14.45 -3.46
N VAL A 181 -7.91 15.53 -3.56
CA VAL A 181 -8.11 16.57 -4.59
C VAL A 181 -7.40 16.18 -5.87
N SER A 182 -6.15 15.72 -5.77
CA SER A 182 -5.39 15.17 -6.88
C SER A 182 -4.17 14.37 -6.42
N GLY A 183 -3.81 13.33 -7.18
CA GLY A 183 -2.44 12.82 -7.21
C GLY A 183 -1.50 13.76 -7.95
N GLY A 184 -0.19 13.62 -7.70
CA GLY A 184 0.85 14.31 -8.48
C GLY A 184 1.45 13.40 -9.56
N ASP A 185 2.51 13.87 -10.22
CA ASP A 185 3.23 13.04 -11.18
C ASP A 185 4.00 11.92 -10.47
N LYS A 186 3.81 10.68 -10.91
CA LYS A 186 4.53 9.53 -10.34
C LYS A 186 6.04 9.81 -10.33
N PRO A 187 6.72 9.71 -9.17
CA PRO A 187 8.15 9.98 -9.09
C PRO A 187 8.96 9.02 -9.97
N THR A 188 9.85 9.57 -10.81
CA THR A 188 10.78 8.81 -11.67
C THR A 188 12.25 9.11 -11.40
N GLY A 189 12.55 10.10 -10.55
CA GLY A 189 13.91 10.54 -10.23
C GLY A 189 14.32 10.26 -8.78
N ASP A 190 15.44 10.84 -8.39
CA ASP A 190 16.07 10.61 -7.07
C ASP A 190 15.35 11.31 -5.91
N THR A 191 14.33 12.12 -6.20
CA THR A 191 13.63 12.94 -5.22
C THR A 191 12.12 12.78 -5.38
N ILE A 192 11.44 12.59 -4.25
CA ILE A 192 10.00 12.55 -4.15
C ILE A 192 9.60 13.92 -3.59
N SER A 193 8.76 14.66 -4.31
CA SER A 193 8.48 16.06 -3.99
C SER A 193 7.04 16.43 -4.29
N ALA A 194 6.42 17.14 -3.34
CA ALA A 194 5.12 17.77 -3.52
C ALA A 194 5.09 19.12 -2.78
N GLY A 195 4.61 20.16 -3.46
CA GLY A 195 4.70 21.52 -2.94
C GLY A 195 6.15 21.89 -2.62
N LYS A 196 6.39 22.36 -1.39
CA LYS A 196 7.72 22.70 -0.88
C LYS A 196 8.43 21.56 -0.14
N LEU A 197 7.81 20.39 0.03
CA LEU A 197 8.36 19.31 0.83
C LEU A 197 8.86 18.18 -0.07
N SER A 198 10.00 17.60 0.31
CA SER A 198 10.60 16.50 -0.44
C SER A 198 11.42 15.56 0.46
N PHE A 199 11.73 14.37 -0.05
CA PHE A 199 12.72 13.46 0.50
C PHE A 199 13.42 12.67 -0.63
N PRO A 200 14.65 12.17 -0.41
CA PRO A 200 15.36 11.42 -1.43
C PRO A 200 14.86 9.97 -1.53
N ALA A 201 14.78 9.44 -2.75
CA ALA A 201 14.40 8.04 -3.01
C ALA A 201 15.35 7.03 -2.34
N SER A 202 16.61 7.42 -2.11
CA SER A 202 17.60 6.62 -1.41
C SER A 202 17.26 6.37 0.07
N ALA A 203 16.32 7.13 0.66
CA ALA A 203 15.83 6.86 2.01
C ALA A 203 14.93 5.61 2.08
N THR A 204 14.38 5.17 0.95
CA THR A 204 13.44 4.04 0.81
C THR A 204 13.94 3.03 -0.23
N PRO A 205 15.08 2.37 0.01
CA PRO A 205 15.67 1.46 -0.98
C PRO A 205 14.73 0.31 -1.31
N GLY A 206 14.44 0.14 -2.61
CA GLY A 206 13.57 -0.94 -3.12
C GLY A 206 12.07 -0.59 -3.17
N TRP A 207 11.65 0.57 -2.67
CA TRP A 207 10.26 1.01 -2.77
C TRP A 207 9.98 1.64 -4.13
N ALA A 208 8.75 1.47 -4.64
CA ALA A 208 8.35 1.95 -5.95
C ALA A 208 7.55 3.25 -5.85
N GLY A 209 7.84 4.20 -6.73
CA GLY A 209 7.10 5.46 -6.81
C GLY A 209 5.63 5.26 -7.18
N PHE A 210 4.74 6.05 -6.60
CA PHE A 210 3.32 6.10 -6.92
C PHE A 210 2.78 7.54 -6.90
N SER A 211 1.62 7.72 -7.54
CA SER A 211 0.77 8.90 -7.44
C SER A 211 -0.44 8.52 -6.58
N ASP A 212 -0.78 9.34 -5.60
CA ASP A 212 -1.87 9.06 -4.67
C ASP A 212 -3.11 9.89 -4.98
N ASP A 213 -4.16 9.23 -5.46
CA ASP A 213 -5.48 9.81 -5.70
C ASP A 213 -6.54 9.36 -4.68
N GLN A 214 -6.13 8.72 -3.57
CA GLN A 214 -7.03 8.14 -2.57
C GLN A 214 -6.94 8.82 -1.20
N SER A 215 -5.75 9.21 -0.72
CA SER A 215 -5.66 9.76 0.63
C SER A 215 -6.38 11.10 0.76
N PRO A 216 -7.24 11.25 1.78
CA PRO A 216 -8.13 12.40 1.89
C PRO A 216 -7.37 13.70 2.12
N ASN A 217 -7.96 14.81 1.70
CA ASN A 217 -7.45 16.17 1.91
C ASN A 217 -6.08 16.49 1.29
N LEU A 218 -5.55 15.62 0.43
CA LEU A 218 -4.27 15.83 -0.24
C LEU A 218 -4.43 16.42 -1.64
N ILE A 219 -3.48 17.27 -2.02
CA ILE A 219 -3.31 17.86 -3.35
C ILE A 219 -1.91 17.53 -3.84
N GLY A 220 -1.82 16.98 -5.05
CA GLY A 220 -0.56 16.62 -5.70
C GLY A 220 0.21 15.56 -4.93
N ALA A 221 -0.48 14.61 -4.31
CA ALA A 221 0.13 13.60 -3.45
C ALA A 221 0.95 12.60 -4.28
N VAL A 222 2.19 12.38 -3.85
CA VAL A 222 3.14 11.45 -4.48
C VAL A 222 3.99 10.79 -3.42
N GLY A 223 4.34 9.54 -3.64
CA GLY A 223 5.06 8.76 -2.65
C GLY A 223 5.85 7.61 -3.26
N VAL A 224 6.39 6.82 -2.35
CA VAL A 224 7.04 5.54 -2.62
C VAL A 224 6.45 4.52 -1.66
N GLY A 225 6.21 3.32 -2.16
CA GLY A 225 5.59 2.26 -1.37
C GLY A 225 6.06 0.88 -1.79
N GLN A 226 5.77 -0.07 -0.92
CA GLN A 226 6.06 -1.48 -1.14
C GLN A 226 4.91 -2.31 -0.59
N GLU A 227 4.55 -3.39 -1.27
CA GLU A 227 3.65 -4.38 -0.70
C GLU A 227 4.28 -4.97 0.58
N VAL A 228 3.46 -5.13 1.61
CA VAL A 228 3.89 -5.74 2.87
C VAL A 228 4.07 -7.24 2.65
N PRO A 229 5.28 -7.80 2.87
CA PRO A 229 5.51 -9.22 2.68
C PRO A 229 4.56 -10.08 3.52
N GLY A 230 3.84 -10.97 2.84
CA GLY A 230 2.88 -11.88 3.48
C GLY A 230 1.51 -11.26 3.78
N ALA A 231 1.31 -9.95 3.56
CA ALA A 231 -0.01 -9.32 3.65
C ALA A 231 -0.80 -9.48 2.36
N ASN A 232 -2.13 -9.37 2.46
CA ASN A 232 -3.02 -9.37 1.31
C ASN A 232 -3.50 -7.95 1.00
N GLN A 233 -3.03 -7.42 -0.14
CA GLN A 233 -3.37 -6.07 -0.62
C GLN A 233 -3.12 -5.00 0.45
N TRP A 234 -1.94 -5.02 1.03
CA TRP A 234 -1.50 -4.03 2.01
C TRP A 234 -0.16 -3.44 1.59
N MET A 235 -0.03 -2.13 1.68
CA MET A 235 1.15 -1.39 1.25
C MET A 235 1.70 -0.60 2.43
N MET A 236 3.02 -0.64 2.62
CA MET A 236 3.73 0.34 3.44
C MET A 236 4.13 1.50 2.54
N GLN A 237 4.04 2.74 3.02
CA GLN A 237 4.25 3.93 2.19
C GLN A 237 4.89 5.10 2.92
N ALA A 238 5.56 5.93 2.14
CA ALA A 238 6.10 7.23 2.51
C ALA A 238 5.75 8.22 1.40
N GLU A 239 5.04 9.29 1.72
CA GLU A 239 4.56 10.25 0.73
C GLU A 239 4.60 11.68 1.22
N VAL A 240 4.55 12.60 0.27
CA VAL A 240 4.45 14.04 0.50
C VAL A 240 3.31 14.62 -0.35
N ALA A 241 2.66 15.65 0.19
CA ALA A 241 1.56 16.33 -0.47
C ALA A 241 1.40 17.77 0.02
N VAL A 242 0.53 18.53 -0.65
CA VAL A 242 -0.04 19.78 -0.12
C VAL A 242 -1.40 19.48 0.52
N THR A 243 -1.71 20.07 1.67
CA THR A 243 -3.05 19.91 2.28
C THR A 243 -4.05 20.88 1.65
N ASN A 244 -5.31 20.45 1.51
CA ASN A 244 -6.41 21.34 1.11
C ASN A 244 -7.12 22.01 2.29
N PHE A 245 -6.62 21.85 3.52
CA PHE A 245 -7.18 22.53 4.68
C PHE A 245 -6.98 24.04 4.60
N VAL A 246 -7.95 24.80 5.14
CA VAL A 246 -7.87 26.26 5.20
C VAL A 246 -6.57 26.74 5.86
N THR A 247 -5.95 27.76 5.28
CA THR A 247 -4.69 28.36 5.77
C THR A 247 -4.81 28.99 7.16
N SER A 248 -6.03 29.27 7.63
CA SER A 248 -6.30 29.77 8.97
C SER A 248 -6.26 28.68 10.05
N MET A 249 -6.24 27.41 9.68
CA MET A 249 -6.12 26.29 10.62
C MET A 249 -4.67 26.15 11.08
N ASP A 250 -4.46 26.08 12.41
CA ASP A 250 -3.14 25.82 12.98
C ASP A 250 -2.53 24.52 12.41
N VAL A 251 -1.21 24.52 12.18
CA VAL A 251 -0.49 23.40 11.56
C VAL A 251 -0.63 22.09 12.37
N GLY A 252 -0.69 22.17 13.70
CA GLY A 252 -0.95 21.01 14.55
C GLY A 252 -2.38 20.52 14.43
N ALA A 253 -3.35 21.43 14.34
CA ALA A 253 -4.74 21.08 14.08
C ALA A 253 -4.92 20.44 12.69
N GLN A 254 -4.20 20.91 11.67
CA GLN A 254 -4.19 20.27 10.34
C GLN A 254 -3.62 18.85 10.39
N ALA A 255 -2.49 18.64 11.08
CA ALA A 255 -1.88 17.31 11.20
C ALA A 255 -2.82 16.31 11.92
N SER A 256 -3.41 16.71 13.05
CA SER A 256 -4.35 15.86 13.80
C SER A 256 -5.61 15.56 12.99
N LYS A 257 -6.17 16.57 12.32
CA LYS A 257 -7.36 16.39 11.49
C LYS A 257 -7.06 15.50 10.29
N LEU A 258 -5.87 15.60 9.70
CA LEU A 258 -5.46 14.70 8.62
C LEU A 258 -5.39 13.24 9.09
N MET A 259 -4.86 12.99 10.29
CA MET A 259 -4.85 11.64 10.91
C MET A 259 -6.25 11.06 11.02
N ASP A 260 -7.20 11.86 11.53
CA ASP A 260 -8.61 11.45 11.63
C ASP A 260 -9.20 11.16 10.24
N CYS A 261 -8.91 12.00 9.24
CA CYS A 261 -9.41 11.81 7.88
C CYS A 261 -8.85 10.54 7.25
N ILE A 262 -7.55 10.27 7.38
CA ILE A 262 -6.90 9.08 6.84
C ILE A 262 -7.48 7.82 7.47
N ALA A 263 -7.63 7.77 8.80
CA ALA A 263 -8.18 6.60 9.48
C ALA A 263 -9.61 6.25 9.05
N ASN A 264 -10.39 7.26 8.63
CA ASN A 264 -11.74 7.09 8.09
C ASN A 264 -11.78 7.10 6.56
N GLY A 265 -10.61 7.10 5.90
CA GLY A 265 -10.45 7.30 4.47
C GLY A 265 -10.54 6.01 3.64
N PRO A 266 -10.51 6.14 2.30
CA PRO A 266 -10.66 5.02 1.38
C PRO A 266 -9.66 3.88 1.61
N GLY A 267 -8.43 4.20 2.01
CA GLY A 267 -7.37 3.22 2.26
C GLY A 267 -7.72 2.18 3.34
N TYR A 268 -8.55 2.55 4.32
CA TYR A 268 -8.95 1.68 5.42
C TYR A 268 -10.43 1.26 5.41
N ALA A 269 -11.26 1.87 4.56
CA ALA A 269 -12.72 1.77 4.61
C ALA A 269 -13.27 0.32 4.61
N ASN A 270 -12.56 -0.61 3.95
CA ASN A 270 -12.98 -2.01 3.83
C ASN A 270 -12.34 -2.95 4.87
N ALA A 271 -11.66 -2.41 5.88
CA ALA A 271 -10.90 -3.18 6.86
C ALA A 271 -11.39 -2.97 8.32
N SER A 272 -12.52 -2.29 8.51
CA SER A 272 -13.07 -1.97 9.84
C SER A 272 -12.04 -1.28 10.74
N PRO A 273 -11.57 -0.06 10.36
CA PRO A 273 -10.47 0.59 11.06
C PRO A 273 -10.86 1.09 12.44
N THR A 274 -9.88 1.16 13.33
CA THR A 274 -9.97 1.85 14.62
C THR A 274 -8.70 2.66 14.82
N LEU A 275 -8.87 3.99 14.88
CA LEU A 275 -7.81 4.92 15.24
C LEU A 275 -7.51 4.80 16.74
N GLY A 276 -6.27 4.45 17.05
CA GLY A 276 -5.75 4.40 18.40
C GLY A 276 -5.45 5.79 18.98
N PRO A 277 -4.89 5.84 20.21
CA PRO A 277 -4.49 7.10 20.83
C PRO A 277 -3.48 7.86 19.95
N THR A 278 -3.73 9.14 19.74
CA THR A 278 -2.82 10.00 18.99
C THR A 278 -1.76 10.60 19.92
N LYS A 279 -0.52 10.67 19.43
CA LYS A 279 0.60 11.38 20.07
C LYS A 279 0.97 12.58 19.23
N THR A 280 0.82 13.77 19.78
CA THR A 280 1.13 15.02 19.09
C THR A 280 2.42 15.64 19.63
N SER A 281 3.17 16.31 18.75
CA SER A 281 4.38 17.06 19.14
C SER A 281 4.68 18.19 18.14
N SER A 282 5.38 19.22 18.60
CA SER A 282 5.97 20.24 17.72
C SER A 282 7.37 19.82 17.27
N THR A 283 7.75 20.18 16.05
CA THR A 283 9.06 19.88 15.46
C THR A 283 9.44 20.95 14.42
N THR A 284 10.55 20.75 13.71
CA THR A 284 10.95 21.55 12.56
C THR A 284 11.44 20.67 11.43
N VAL A 285 11.19 21.09 10.19
CA VAL A 285 11.81 20.50 8.98
C VAL A 285 12.61 21.59 8.29
N ASP A 286 13.93 21.40 8.19
CA ASP A 286 14.87 22.43 7.69
C ASP A 286 14.65 23.82 8.33
N GLY A 287 14.33 23.86 9.62
CA GLY A 287 14.07 25.09 10.38
C GLY A 287 12.68 25.71 10.18
N VAL A 288 11.84 25.14 9.31
CA VAL A 288 10.42 25.54 9.17
C VAL A 288 9.59 24.85 10.25
N LYS A 289 8.71 25.62 10.91
CA LYS A 289 7.80 25.11 11.94
C LYS A 289 6.99 23.92 11.39
N ALA A 290 6.89 22.86 12.18
CA ALA A 290 6.10 21.70 11.83
C ALA A 290 5.41 21.11 13.07
N ALA A 291 4.35 20.35 12.83
CA ALA A 291 3.67 19.56 13.84
C ALA A 291 3.61 18.10 13.40
N ARG A 292 3.86 17.19 14.34
CA ARG A 292 3.86 15.75 14.13
C ARG A 292 2.72 15.11 14.90
N VAL A 293 2.05 14.16 14.28
CA VAL A 293 1.06 13.28 14.89
C VAL A 293 1.42 11.84 14.55
N ASP A 294 1.50 11.00 15.58
CA ASP A 294 1.68 9.56 15.45
C ASP A 294 0.45 8.84 16.00
N ALA A 295 0.00 7.79 15.34
CA ALA A 295 -1.06 6.92 15.84
C ALA A 295 -1.00 5.54 15.19
N ASP A 296 -1.51 4.53 15.90
CA ASP A 296 -1.81 3.25 15.27
C ASP A 296 -3.24 3.29 14.72
N ILE A 297 -3.42 2.85 13.48
CA ILE A 297 -4.72 2.58 12.86
C ILE A 297 -4.84 1.07 12.75
N SER A 298 -5.50 0.46 13.74
CA SER A 298 -5.75 -0.98 13.75
C SER A 298 -6.89 -1.37 12.83
N ILE A 299 -6.88 -2.59 12.31
CA ILE A 299 -7.96 -3.14 11.48
C ILE A 299 -8.52 -4.43 12.08
N ALA A 300 -9.79 -4.72 11.78
CA ALA A 300 -10.47 -5.94 12.22
C ALA A 300 -10.75 -6.92 11.06
N ASP A 301 -9.96 -6.84 9.98
CA ASP A 301 -10.03 -7.76 8.83
C ASP A 301 -8.86 -8.76 8.85
N PRO A 302 -9.06 -10.00 9.36
CA PRO A 302 -8.00 -11.00 9.40
C PRO A 302 -7.55 -11.46 8.00
N ALA A 303 -8.35 -11.24 6.96
CA ALA A 303 -7.98 -11.62 5.59
C ALA A 303 -6.80 -10.79 5.06
N ARG A 304 -6.51 -9.61 5.64
CA ARG A 304 -5.35 -8.77 5.26
C ARG A 304 -4.01 -9.32 5.75
N ASN A 305 -4.03 -10.23 6.73
CA ASN A 305 -2.83 -10.76 7.39
C ASN A 305 -1.88 -9.68 7.94
N VAL A 306 -2.44 -8.56 8.40
CA VAL A 306 -1.76 -7.48 9.12
C VAL A 306 -2.67 -6.94 10.21
N LYS A 307 -2.10 -6.25 11.20
CA LYS A 307 -2.86 -5.65 12.31
C LYS A 307 -3.39 -4.26 12.00
N GLY A 308 -2.98 -3.67 10.88
CA GLY A 308 -3.15 -2.27 10.53
C GLY A 308 -1.79 -1.58 10.47
N ASP A 309 -1.77 -0.25 10.55
CA ASP A 309 -0.56 0.56 10.38
C ASP A 309 -0.24 1.44 11.58
N SER A 310 1.05 1.60 11.87
CA SER A 310 1.57 2.76 12.59
C SER A 310 1.77 3.89 11.59
N VAL A 311 1.05 4.98 11.79
CA VAL A 311 1.02 6.15 10.89
C VAL A 311 1.70 7.35 11.55
N THR A 312 2.54 8.03 10.79
CA THR A 312 3.16 9.31 11.16
C THR A 312 2.76 10.37 10.14
N ILE A 313 2.23 11.49 10.62
CA ILE A 313 1.96 12.68 9.82
C ILE A 313 2.84 13.81 10.34
N ILE A 314 3.49 14.54 9.43
CA ILE A 314 4.20 15.78 9.74
C ILE A 314 3.67 16.88 8.84
N ALA A 315 2.89 17.80 9.39
CA ALA A 315 2.48 19.02 8.69
C ALA A 315 3.54 20.10 8.89
N VAL A 316 4.02 20.67 7.78
CA VAL A 316 5.06 21.70 7.74
C VAL A 316 4.43 23.02 7.30
N ASP A 317 4.72 24.08 8.04
CA ASP A 317 4.17 25.44 7.88
C ASP A 317 4.76 26.16 6.66
N THR A 318 4.64 25.53 5.50
CA THR A 318 4.91 26.09 4.19
C THR A 318 3.68 26.83 3.68
N LYS A 319 3.81 27.56 2.56
CA LYS A 319 2.70 28.29 1.92
C LYS A 319 2.57 27.82 0.47
N PRO A 320 1.61 26.93 0.13
CA PRO A 320 0.62 26.27 1.01
C PRO A 320 1.25 25.24 1.96
N VAL A 321 0.53 24.82 3.02
CA VAL A 321 0.98 23.81 4.00
C VAL A 321 1.24 22.48 3.28
N THR A 322 2.41 21.89 3.56
CA THR A 322 2.80 20.59 3.02
C THR A 322 2.82 19.57 4.13
N VAL A 323 2.59 18.31 3.78
CA VAL A 323 2.59 17.19 4.72
C VAL A 323 3.49 16.09 4.22
N PHE A 324 4.15 15.44 5.17
CA PHE A 324 4.66 14.09 5.02
C PHE A 324 3.68 13.12 5.68
N MET A 325 3.44 11.98 5.06
CA MET A 325 2.72 10.84 5.64
C MET A 325 3.55 9.58 5.45
N GLY A 326 3.77 8.85 6.55
CA GLY A 326 4.36 7.51 6.54
C GLY A 326 3.41 6.52 7.18
N ALA A 327 3.23 5.35 6.58
CA ALA A 327 2.42 4.26 7.12
C ALA A 327 3.18 2.94 6.99
N THR A 328 3.27 2.18 8.07
CA THR A 328 3.96 0.88 8.13
C THR A 328 3.19 -0.09 8.99
N PRO A 329 3.27 -1.41 8.75
CA PRO A 329 2.55 -2.38 9.57
C PRO A 329 2.85 -2.25 11.06
N ILE A 330 1.82 -2.32 11.90
CA ILE A 330 1.99 -2.27 13.36
C ILE A 330 2.92 -3.41 13.81
N GLY A 331 4.03 -3.03 14.44
CA GLY A 331 5.06 -3.96 14.94
C GLY A 331 6.18 -4.28 13.96
N ASP A 332 6.18 -3.73 12.74
CA ASP A 332 7.29 -3.84 11.80
C ASP A 332 8.36 -2.77 12.07
N ALA A 333 9.32 -3.12 12.92
CA ALA A 333 10.44 -2.23 13.28
C ALA A 333 11.35 -1.90 12.09
N GLY A 334 11.45 -2.76 11.08
CA GLY A 334 12.29 -2.54 9.91
C GLY A 334 11.75 -1.41 9.05
N SER A 335 10.46 -1.51 8.71
CA SER A 335 9.76 -0.49 7.93
C SER A 335 9.61 0.82 8.70
N ALA A 336 9.33 0.75 10.01
CA ALA A 336 9.32 1.94 10.88
C ALA A 336 10.70 2.65 10.90
N GLY A 337 11.79 1.88 10.87
CA GLY A 337 13.15 2.40 10.75
C GLY A 337 13.40 3.12 9.42
N ILE A 338 12.80 2.65 8.31
CA ILE A 338 12.83 3.32 7.01
C ILE A 338 12.09 4.67 7.08
N ILE A 339 10.88 4.70 7.64
CA ILE A 339 10.13 5.95 7.85
C ILE A 339 10.92 6.93 8.71
N GLY A 340 11.60 6.45 9.76
CA GLY A 340 12.51 7.28 10.55
C GLY A 340 13.62 7.94 9.73
N LYS A 341 14.22 7.21 8.77
CA LYS A 341 15.22 7.77 7.84
C LYS A 341 14.61 8.80 6.88
N VAL A 342 13.40 8.54 6.36
CA VAL A 342 12.69 9.50 5.49
C VAL A 342 12.43 10.80 6.24
N ILE A 343 11.88 10.72 7.45
CA ILE A 343 11.61 11.89 8.30
C ILE A 343 12.89 12.69 8.55
N ALA A 344 14.00 12.03 8.85
CA ALA A 344 15.30 12.69 9.06
C ALA A 344 15.87 13.33 7.78
N ALA A 345 15.45 12.86 6.61
CA ALA A 345 15.88 13.33 5.30
C ALA A 345 14.91 14.33 4.65
N LEU A 346 13.81 14.70 5.31
CA LEU A 346 12.84 15.67 4.77
C LEU A 346 13.52 17.02 4.51
N LYS A 347 13.19 17.61 3.36
CA LYS A 347 13.71 18.89 2.89
C LYS A 347 12.61 19.87 2.52
N VAL A 348 12.79 21.13 2.91
CA VAL A 348 11.92 22.24 2.50
C VAL A 348 12.62 23.10 1.47
N THR A 349 12.08 23.17 0.26
CA THR A 349 12.55 24.12 -0.76
C THR A 349 12.14 25.54 -0.39
N LYS A 350 13.11 26.46 -0.42
CA LYS A 350 12.91 27.86 -0.01
C LYS A 350 12.10 28.62 -1.04
#